data_AF-A0A6P3AQW8-F1
#
_entry.id   AF-A0A6P3AQW8-F1
#
_cell.length_a   1.000
_cell.length_b   1.000
_cell.length_c   1.000
_cell.angle_alpha   90.00
_cell.angle_beta   90.00
_cell.angle_gamma   90.00
#
_symmetry.space_group_name_H-M   'P 1'
#
loop_
_entity.id
_entity.type
_entity.pdbx_description
1 polymer ?
#
loop_
_entity_poly.entity_id
_entity_poly.type
_entity_poly.pdbx_seq_one_letter_code
_entity_poly.pdbx_strand_id
1 'polypeptide(L)'
;MHNATAPASDAKNSVEHDLLQAGAPAQVRASRRLSDGIDCIVNRISGEWLLSKLGLSNGGSVIVLRALFVSLLVLFIAEPASLAIKDVLDPSRAWSFDGHRLANYLVTHLTTIAVVFGSVYTALYARFSAQWRYLADVYNKIKEAEVKYSTQDNAAERLAEWKAGFAEDAQELHLATKKIFAQVIRTWLTDEKVKAAFINYTTGGEERYRNLMSSVLWAVRVDHNIK
;
A
#
# COMPACT_ATOMS: atom_id res chain seq x y z
N MET A 1 -20.36 17.13 -52.09
CA MET A 1 -18.88 17.12 -52.02
C MET A 1 -18.48 17.21 -50.56
N HIS A 2 -18.30 16.06 -49.91
CA HIS A 2 -17.86 15.96 -48.51
C HIS A 2 -16.36 15.74 -48.49
N ASN A 3 -15.61 16.71 -47.97
CA ASN A 3 -14.26 16.49 -47.47
C ASN A 3 -14.34 16.52 -45.94
N ALA A 4 -14.41 15.33 -45.35
CA ALA A 4 -14.16 15.12 -43.93
C ALA A 4 -12.65 14.91 -43.76
N THR A 5 -11.93 15.93 -43.33
CA THR A 5 -10.59 15.79 -42.78
C THR A 5 -10.70 15.08 -41.43
N ALA A 6 -10.25 13.83 -41.38
CA ALA A 6 -10.07 13.08 -40.15
C ALA A 6 -9.04 13.80 -39.23
N PRO A 7 -9.25 13.86 -37.91
CA PRO A 7 -8.33 14.55 -37.02
C PRO A 7 -7.11 13.68 -36.66
N ALA A 8 -5.99 14.38 -36.52
CA ALA A 8 -4.64 13.94 -36.15
C ALA A 8 -4.53 13.12 -34.84
N SER A 9 -4.97 11.85 -34.82
CA SER A 9 -4.73 10.92 -33.69
C SER A 9 -3.46 10.06 -33.83
N ASP A 10 -2.88 9.94 -35.02
CA ASP A 10 -1.76 9.01 -35.26
C ASP A 10 -0.39 9.50 -34.79
N ALA A 11 -0.18 10.81 -34.63
CA ALA A 11 1.12 11.34 -34.28
C ALA A 11 1.53 11.09 -32.81
N LYS A 12 0.58 11.13 -31.87
CA LYS A 12 0.87 10.87 -30.44
C LYS A 12 1.24 9.40 -30.17
N ASN A 13 0.63 8.48 -30.91
CA ASN A 13 0.92 7.05 -30.80
C ASN A 13 2.33 6.70 -31.31
N SER A 14 2.87 7.45 -32.29
CA SER A 14 4.22 7.19 -32.82
C SER A 14 5.33 7.47 -31.81
N VAL A 15 5.26 8.62 -31.12
CA VAL A 15 6.30 9.02 -30.14
C VAL A 15 6.26 8.14 -28.90
N GLU A 16 5.08 7.83 -28.36
CA GLU A 16 4.96 6.91 -27.22
C GLU A 16 5.45 5.50 -27.56
N HIS A 17 5.10 5.01 -28.75
CA HIS A 17 5.56 3.70 -29.23
C HIS A 17 7.08 3.66 -29.41
N ASP A 18 7.68 4.70 -30.00
CA ASP A 18 9.13 4.81 -30.17
C ASP A 18 9.87 4.88 -28.83
N LEU A 19 9.31 5.61 -27.86
CA LEU A 19 9.85 5.70 -26.49
C LEU A 19 9.74 4.36 -25.74
N LEU A 20 8.63 3.64 -25.90
CA LEU A 20 8.44 2.32 -25.30
C LEU A 20 9.40 1.27 -25.92
N GLN A 21 9.66 1.36 -27.23
CA GLN A 21 10.61 0.48 -27.91
C GLN A 21 12.07 0.80 -27.57
N ALA A 22 12.42 2.08 -27.39
CA ALA A 22 13.76 2.50 -26.99
C ALA A 22 14.18 1.93 -25.61
N GLY A 23 13.20 1.58 -24.79
CA GLY A 23 13.40 1.02 -23.46
C GLY A 23 13.96 2.04 -22.46
N ALA A 24 13.87 1.71 -21.17
CA ALA A 24 14.38 2.60 -20.13
C ALA A 24 15.93 2.71 -20.22
N PRO A 25 16.50 3.92 -20.10
CA PRO A 25 17.95 4.12 -20.07
C PRO A 25 18.62 3.21 -19.03
N ALA A 26 19.84 2.74 -19.29
CA ALA A 26 20.55 1.81 -18.41
C ALA A 26 20.66 2.32 -16.96
N GLN A 27 20.86 3.63 -16.80
CA GLN A 27 20.89 4.30 -15.50
C GLN A 27 19.55 4.23 -14.75
N VAL A 28 18.42 4.39 -15.47
CA VAL A 28 17.07 4.28 -14.90
C VAL A 28 16.76 2.84 -14.49
N ARG A 29 17.23 1.85 -15.27
CA ARG A 29 17.07 0.44 -14.91
C ARG A 29 17.90 0.06 -13.67
N ALA A 30 19.13 0.56 -13.58
CA ALA A 30 20.00 0.31 -12.43
C ALA A 30 19.45 0.96 -11.15
N SER A 31 19.00 2.22 -11.22
CA SER A 31 18.39 2.89 -10.07
C SER A 31 17.09 2.21 -9.62
N ARG A 32 16.26 1.76 -10.57
CA ARG A 32 15.03 1.02 -10.24
C ARG A 32 15.32 -0.30 -9.53
N ARG A 33 16.28 -1.09 -10.02
CA ARG A 33 16.69 -2.34 -9.33
C ARG A 33 17.17 -2.10 -7.91
N LEU A 34 17.92 -1.02 -7.68
CA LEU A 34 18.36 -0.65 -6.32
C LEU A 34 17.16 -0.28 -5.45
N SER A 35 16.23 0.53 -5.97
CA SER A 35 14.99 0.88 -5.27
C SER A 35 14.18 -0.36 -4.91
N ASP A 36 13.95 -1.26 -5.87
CA ASP A 36 13.19 -2.50 -5.66
C ASP A 36 13.81 -3.38 -4.55
N GLY A 37 15.15 -3.41 -4.48
CA GLY A 37 15.88 -4.10 -3.42
C GLY A 37 15.68 -3.47 -2.04
N ILE A 38 15.74 -2.13 -1.96
CA ILE A 38 15.48 -1.38 -0.73
C ILE A 38 14.02 -1.59 -0.29
N ASP A 39 13.07 -1.48 -1.22
CA ASP A 39 11.65 -1.66 -0.94
C ASP A 39 11.35 -3.06 -0.41
N CYS A 40 12.02 -4.09 -0.94
CA CYS A 40 11.92 -5.46 -0.43
C CYS A 40 12.38 -5.56 1.04
N ILE A 41 13.51 -4.96 1.38
CA ILE A 41 14.06 -4.95 2.76
C ILE A 41 13.12 -4.19 3.69
N VAL A 42 12.69 -2.99 3.29
CA VAL A 42 11.78 -2.13 4.07
C VAL A 42 10.44 -2.83 4.29
N ASN A 43 9.88 -3.49 3.28
CA ASN A 43 8.64 -4.24 3.40
C ASN A 43 8.77 -5.36 4.46
N ARG A 44 9.91 -6.05 4.47
CA ARG A 44 10.17 -7.12 5.44
C ARG A 44 10.34 -6.60 6.86
N ILE A 45 11.16 -5.56 7.06
CA ILE A 45 11.45 -5.01 8.39
C ILE A 45 10.24 -4.27 8.97
N SER A 46 9.51 -3.51 8.14
CA SER A 46 8.34 -2.74 8.60
C SER A 46 7.09 -3.61 8.83
N GLY A 47 7.15 -4.91 8.52
CA GLY A 47 6.00 -5.81 8.63
C GLY A 47 4.91 -5.55 7.57
N GLU A 48 5.22 -4.87 6.47
CA GLU A 48 4.26 -4.57 5.40
C GLU A 48 3.76 -5.82 4.67
N TRP A 49 4.50 -6.93 4.77
CA TRP A 49 4.04 -8.25 4.34
C TRP A 49 2.73 -8.69 5.04
N LEU A 50 2.41 -8.17 6.23
CA LEU A 50 1.11 -8.39 6.88
C LEU A 50 -0.05 -7.79 6.07
N LEU A 51 0.19 -6.68 5.35
CA LEU A 51 -0.80 -6.05 4.48
C LEU A 51 -0.83 -6.73 3.12
N SER A 52 0.34 -6.87 2.49
CA SER A 52 0.46 -7.34 1.11
C SER A 52 0.26 -8.85 0.95
N LYS A 53 0.84 -9.68 1.80
CA LYS A 53 0.79 -11.16 1.67
C LYS A 53 -0.35 -11.80 2.45
N LEU A 54 -0.64 -11.30 3.66
CA LEU A 54 -1.78 -11.82 4.45
C LEU A 54 -3.11 -11.16 4.09
N GLY A 55 -3.10 -10.10 3.26
CA GLY A 55 -4.32 -9.39 2.86
C GLY A 55 -5.02 -8.66 4.01
N LEU A 56 -4.33 -8.41 5.12
CA LEU A 56 -4.93 -7.69 6.25
C LEU A 56 -5.18 -6.24 5.86
N SER A 57 -6.36 -5.75 6.17
CA SER A 57 -6.73 -4.36 5.92
C SER A 57 -6.00 -3.41 6.87
N ASN A 58 -5.34 -2.38 6.33
CA ASN A 58 -4.55 -1.44 7.13
C ASN A 58 -5.44 -0.68 8.13
N GLY A 59 -5.30 -0.93 9.43
CA GLY A 59 -6.00 -0.19 10.48
C GLY A 59 -5.42 -0.48 11.86
N GLY A 60 -6.09 0.02 12.91
CA GLY A 60 -5.56 0.07 14.28
C GLY A 60 -4.88 -1.21 14.75
N SER A 61 -5.56 -2.36 14.69
CA SER A 61 -5.00 -3.65 15.15
C SER A 61 -3.76 -4.07 14.37
N VAL A 62 -3.73 -3.88 13.06
CA VAL A 62 -2.58 -4.23 12.21
C VAL A 62 -1.41 -3.27 12.47
N ILE A 63 -1.68 -1.99 12.73
CA ILE A 63 -0.67 -1.00 13.09
C ILE A 63 0.00 -1.38 14.41
N VAL A 64 -0.77 -1.78 15.42
CA VAL A 64 -0.24 -2.29 16.70
C VAL A 64 0.62 -3.53 16.47
N LEU A 65 0.14 -4.50 15.69
CA LEU A 65 0.89 -5.73 15.39
C LEU A 65 2.22 -5.43 14.69
N ARG A 66 2.23 -4.52 13.72
CA ARG A 66 3.45 -4.09 13.03
C ARG A 66 4.41 -3.36 13.97
N ALA A 67 3.91 -2.47 14.82
CA ALA A 67 4.73 -1.79 15.82
C ALA A 67 5.34 -2.79 16.81
N LEU A 68 4.56 -3.76 17.31
CA LEU A 68 5.06 -4.85 18.15
C LEU A 68 6.14 -5.65 17.41
N PHE A 69 5.89 -6.05 16.16
CA PHE A 69 6.85 -6.80 15.36
C PHE A 69 8.19 -6.06 15.25
N VAL A 70 8.18 -4.77 14.91
CA VAL A 70 9.41 -3.96 14.81
C VAL A 70 10.11 -3.86 16.17
N SER A 71 9.36 -3.61 17.25
CA SER A 71 9.90 -3.56 18.61
C SER A 71 10.56 -4.87 19.04
N LEU A 72 9.94 -6.02 18.71
CA LEU A 72 10.50 -7.33 19.00
C LEU A 72 11.74 -7.63 18.15
N LEU A 73 11.78 -7.19 16.89
CA LEU A 73 12.99 -7.28 16.05
C LEU A 73 14.14 -6.50 16.68
N VAL A 74 13.88 -5.27 17.17
CA VAL A 74 14.91 -4.48 17.85
C VAL A 74 15.38 -5.20 19.13
N LEU A 75 14.44 -5.68 19.95
CA LEU A 75 14.75 -6.35 21.22
C LEU A 75 15.54 -7.65 21.05
N PHE A 76 15.16 -8.50 20.09
CA PHE A 76 15.72 -9.85 19.97
C PHE A 76 16.84 -9.97 18.94
N ILE A 77 17.03 -8.97 18.08
CA ILE A 77 18.06 -9.02 17.04
C ILE A 77 19.04 -7.86 17.20
N ALA A 78 18.55 -6.61 17.15
CA ALA A 78 19.45 -5.45 17.14
C ALA A 78 20.19 -5.30 18.48
N GLU A 79 19.48 -5.46 19.60
CA GLU A 79 20.05 -5.31 20.94
C GLU A 79 21.12 -6.40 21.24
N PRO A 80 20.84 -7.71 21.08
CA PRO A 80 21.87 -8.75 21.23
C PRO A 80 23.04 -8.61 20.25
N ALA A 81 22.79 -8.21 18.99
CA ALA A 81 23.85 -7.96 18.04
C ALA A 81 24.77 -6.82 18.49
N SER A 82 24.20 -5.75 19.08
CA SER A 82 24.99 -4.66 19.66
C SER A 82 25.87 -5.14 20.81
N LEU A 83 25.37 -6.08 21.62
CA LEU A 83 26.13 -6.70 22.71
C LEU A 83 27.28 -7.56 22.17
N ALA A 84 27.02 -8.36 21.12
CA ALA A 84 28.03 -9.19 20.47
C ALA A 84 29.15 -8.34 19.85
N ILE A 85 28.81 -7.22 19.19
CA ILE A 85 29.80 -6.28 18.65
C ILE A 85 30.67 -5.70 19.76
N LYS A 86 30.06 -5.29 20.89
CA LYS A 86 30.82 -4.78 22.05
C LYS A 86 31.78 -5.84 22.61
N ASP A 87 31.37 -7.11 22.62
CA ASP A 87 32.21 -8.21 23.10
C ASP A 87 33.36 -8.55 22.14
N VAL A 88 33.18 -8.41 20.82
CA VAL A 88 34.27 -8.55 19.84
C VAL A 88 35.30 -7.43 19.96
N LEU A 89 34.85 -6.21 20.30
CA LEU A 89 35.71 -5.04 20.41
C LEU A 89 36.43 -4.90 21.76
N ASP A 90 36.01 -5.65 22.79
CA ASP A 90 36.62 -5.62 24.12
C ASP A 90 37.65 -6.75 24.29
N PRO A 91 38.96 -6.46 24.19
CA PRO A 91 40.01 -7.48 24.28
C PRO A 91 40.14 -8.10 25.69
N SER A 92 39.47 -7.54 26.69
CA SER A 92 39.51 -8.04 28.07
C SER A 92 38.47 -9.13 28.38
N ARG A 93 37.58 -9.46 27.43
CA ARG A 93 36.46 -10.37 27.67
C ARG A 93 36.70 -11.79 27.19
N ALA A 94 36.27 -12.75 28.01
CA ALA A 94 36.14 -14.15 27.60
C ALA A 94 34.92 -14.32 26.70
N TRP A 95 35.08 -15.02 25.58
CA TRP A 95 34.08 -15.24 24.52
C TRP A 95 32.98 -16.26 24.93
N SER A 96 32.59 -16.28 26.20
CA SER A 96 31.58 -17.21 26.72
C SER A 96 30.20 -16.58 26.71
N PHE A 97 29.22 -17.28 26.14
CA PHE A 97 27.82 -16.89 26.21
C PHE A 97 27.30 -16.96 27.66
N ASP A 98 26.73 -15.87 28.15
CA ASP A 98 26.10 -15.77 29.47
C ASP A 98 24.62 -15.36 29.33
N GLY A 99 23.71 -16.30 29.59
CA GLY A 99 22.28 -16.09 29.51
C GLY A 99 21.73 -15.14 30.58
N HIS A 100 22.33 -15.09 31.77
CA HIS A 100 21.91 -14.15 32.83
C HIS A 100 22.27 -12.71 32.45
N ARG A 101 23.44 -12.52 31.85
CA ARG A 101 23.86 -11.23 31.30
C ARG A 101 22.93 -10.77 30.17
N LEU A 102 22.55 -11.66 29.27
CA LEU A 102 21.57 -11.35 28.22
C LEU A 102 20.22 -10.95 28.84
N ALA A 103 19.70 -11.71 29.81
CA ALA A 103 18.43 -11.40 30.47
C ALA A 103 18.45 -10.02 31.17
N ASN A 104 19.50 -9.73 31.95
CA ASN A 104 19.68 -8.43 32.60
C ASN A 104 19.80 -7.29 31.58
N TYR A 105 20.48 -7.53 30.46
CA TYR A 105 20.58 -6.57 29.37
C TYR A 105 19.20 -6.27 28.77
N LEU A 106 18.39 -7.31 28.47
CA LEU A 106 17.05 -7.14 27.92
C LEU A 106 16.12 -6.38 28.89
N VAL A 107 16.15 -6.70 30.19
CA VAL A 107 15.37 -6.00 31.23
C VAL A 107 15.75 -4.53 31.30
N THR A 108 17.04 -4.22 31.21
CA THR A 108 17.55 -2.84 31.24
C THR A 108 17.09 -2.02 30.03
N HIS A 109 16.82 -2.67 28.89
CA HIS A 109 16.42 -2.00 27.64
C HIS A 109 14.89 -1.96 27.44
N LEU A 110 14.08 -2.40 28.42
CA LEU A 110 12.61 -2.37 28.31
C LEU A 110 12.07 -0.96 28.00
N THR A 111 12.63 0.08 28.62
CA THR A 111 12.26 1.47 28.33
C THR A 111 12.55 1.84 26.88
N THR A 112 13.71 1.44 26.34
CA THR A 112 14.07 1.64 24.93
C THR A 112 13.07 0.96 24.00
N ILE A 113 12.65 -0.27 24.32
CA ILE A 113 11.63 -0.97 23.53
C ILE A 113 10.28 -0.28 23.57
N ALA A 114 9.86 0.23 24.72
CA ALA A 114 8.63 1.00 24.85
C ALA A 114 8.67 2.28 23.99
N VAL A 115 9.83 2.97 23.95
CA VAL A 115 10.05 4.14 23.08
C VAL A 115 9.98 3.75 21.60
N VAL A 116 10.70 2.70 21.19
CA VAL A 116 10.65 2.18 19.80
C VAL A 116 9.22 1.83 19.40
N PHE A 117 8.49 1.12 20.27
CA PHE A 117 7.08 0.79 20.04
C PHE A 117 6.24 2.04 19.82
N GLY A 118 6.31 3.00 20.75
CA GLY A 118 5.55 4.24 20.67
C GLY A 118 5.86 5.05 19.41
N SER A 119 7.15 5.16 19.03
CA SER A 119 7.57 5.86 17.83
C SER A 119 7.06 5.19 16.55
N VAL A 120 7.23 3.88 16.42
CA VAL A 120 6.78 3.13 15.25
C VAL A 120 5.26 3.13 15.15
N TYR A 121 4.55 2.90 16.26
CA TYR A 121 3.10 2.98 16.33
C TYR A 121 2.60 4.35 15.86
N THR A 122 3.18 5.43 16.38
CA THR A 122 2.78 6.80 16.03
C THR A 122 3.03 7.10 14.55
N ALA A 123 4.18 6.70 14.00
CA ALA A 123 4.51 6.91 12.60
C ALA A 123 3.56 6.14 11.66
N LEU A 124 3.29 4.87 11.96
CA LEU A 124 2.37 4.04 11.18
C LEU A 124 0.93 4.56 11.28
N TYR A 125 0.50 4.99 12.46
CA TYR A 125 -0.82 5.57 12.67
C TYR A 125 -0.99 6.89 11.93
N ALA A 126 0.01 7.77 11.95
CA ALA A 126 0.00 9.02 11.20
C ALA A 126 -0.14 8.76 9.68
N ARG A 127 0.63 7.79 9.14
CA ARG A 127 0.50 7.38 7.73
C ARG A 127 -0.88 6.85 7.42
N PHE A 128 -1.42 5.94 8.24
CA PHE A 128 -2.78 5.41 8.06
C PHE A 128 -3.84 6.53 8.07
N SER A 129 -3.74 7.48 9.00
CA SER A 129 -4.66 8.61 9.10
C SER A 129 -4.63 9.48 7.83
N ALA A 130 -3.43 9.76 7.31
CA ALA A 130 -3.27 10.51 6.07
C ALA A 130 -3.87 9.76 4.86
N GLN A 131 -3.63 8.46 4.74
CA GLN A 131 -4.19 7.62 3.67
C GLN A 131 -5.71 7.55 3.74
N TRP A 132 -6.27 7.36 4.95
CA TRP A 132 -7.71 7.35 5.17
C TRP A 132 -8.35 8.68 4.78
N ARG A 133 -7.77 9.79 5.22
CA ARG A 133 -8.26 11.13 4.92
C ARG A 133 -8.24 11.41 3.43
N TYR A 134 -7.13 11.10 2.77
CA TYR A 134 -7.02 11.21 1.32
C TYR A 134 -8.16 10.49 0.61
N LEU A 135 -8.39 9.21 0.93
CA LEU A 135 -9.41 8.41 0.27
C LEU A 135 -10.82 8.95 0.55
N ALA A 136 -11.10 9.36 1.79
CA ALA A 136 -12.38 9.99 2.15
C ALA A 136 -12.62 11.31 1.37
N ASP A 137 -11.57 12.13 1.20
CA ASP A 137 -11.66 13.39 0.45
C ASP A 137 -11.91 13.14 -1.04
N VAL A 138 -11.27 12.13 -1.63
CA VAL A 138 -11.53 11.71 -3.03
C VAL A 138 -12.97 11.24 -3.18
N TYR A 139 -13.47 10.40 -2.28
CA TYR A 139 -14.86 9.95 -2.28
C TYR A 139 -15.84 11.14 -2.27
N ASN A 140 -15.65 12.08 -1.35
CA ASN A 140 -16.53 13.24 -1.22
C ASN A 140 -16.53 14.10 -2.49
N LYS A 141 -15.36 14.31 -3.11
CA LYS A 141 -15.25 15.05 -4.38
C LYS A 141 -15.95 14.34 -5.53
N ILE A 142 -15.86 13.01 -5.60
CA ILE A 142 -16.60 12.21 -6.60
C ILE A 142 -18.10 12.39 -6.40
N LYS A 143 -18.59 12.31 -5.16
CA LYS A 143 -20.01 12.49 -4.85
C LYS A 143 -20.50 13.92 -5.15
N GLU A 144 -19.70 14.93 -4.87
CA GLU A 144 -20.00 16.32 -5.24
C GLU A 144 -20.09 16.49 -6.76
N ALA A 145 -19.11 15.96 -7.49
CA ALA A 145 -19.07 15.99 -8.95
C ALA A 145 -20.27 15.26 -9.58
N GLU A 146 -20.68 14.13 -9.00
CA GLU A 146 -21.85 13.37 -9.45
C GLU A 146 -23.13 14.18 -9.38
N VAL A 147 -23.32 14.98 -8.32
CA VAL A 147 -24.49 15.87 -8.20
C VAL A 147 -24.35 17.06 -9.16
N LYS A 148 -23.20 17.75 -9.11
CA LYS A 148 -22.96 19.01 -9.83
C LYS A 148 -22.99 18.87 -11.34
N TYR A 149 -22.50 17.75 -11.87
CA TYR A 149 -22.33 17.53 -13.31
C TYR A 149 -23.27 16.47 -13.88
N SER A 150 -24.28 16.03 -13.11
CA SER A 150 -25.23 14.98 -13.52
C SER A 150 -25.92 15.21 -14.86
N THR A 151 -26.09 16.46 -15.28
CA THR A 151 -26.77 16.84 -16.53
C THR A 151 -25.81 17.10 -17.69
N GLN A 152 -24.50 17.03 -17.48
CA GLN A 152 -23.52 17.26 -18.53
C GLN A 152 -23.31 16.00 -19.39
N ASP A 153 -23.06 16.22 -20.68
CA ASP A 153 -22.64 15.16 -21.57
C ASP A 153 -21.35 14.48 -21.07
N ASN A 154 -21.28 13.16 -21.24
CA ASN A 154 -20.17 12.30 -20.83
C ASN A 154 -19.82 12.39 -19.33
N ALA A 155 -20.68 12.94 -18.47
CA ALA A 155 -20.41 13.01 -17.03
C ALA A 155 -20.29 11.61 -16.41
N ALA A 156 -21.14 10.67 -16.83
CA ALA A 156 -21.12 9.29 -16.33
C ALA A 156 -19.80 8.56 -16.66
N GLU A 157 -19.23 8.79 -17.84
CA GLU A 157 -17.96 8.18 -18.26
C GLU A 157 -16.79 8.76 -17.49
N ARG A 158 -16.72 10.10 -17.39
CA ARG A 158 -15.69 10.77 -16.59
C ARG A 158 -15.77 10.32 -15.13
N LEU A 159 -16.96 10.26 -14.55
CA LEU A 159 -17.14 9.78 -13.17
C LEU A 159 -16.76 8.30 -13.01
N ALA A 160 -16.95 7.47 -14.04
CA ALA A 160 -16.54 6.08 -14.00
C ALA A 160 -15.02 5.92 -13.89
N GLU A 161 -14.25 6.75 -14.59
CA GLU A 161 -12.78 6.78 -14.47
C GLU A 161 -12.34 7.17 -13.05
N TRP A 162 -12.93 8.21 -12.46
CA TRP A 162 -12.61 8.61 -11.09
C TRP A 162 -13.01 7.56 -10.04
N LYS A 163 -14.17 6.90 -10.21
CA LYS A 163 -14.62 5.81 -9.33
C LYS A 163 -13.71 4.58 -9.44
N ALA A 164 -13.19 4.30 -10.65
CA ALA A 164 -12.20 3.26 -10.87
C ALA A 164 -10.86 3.60 -10.20
N GLY A 165 -10.35 4.82 -10.40
CA GLY A 165 -9.13 5.31 -9.74
C GLY A 165 -9.24 5.25 -8.21
N PHE A 166 -10.39 5.64 -7.63
CA PHE A 166 -10.63 5.46 -6.20
C PHE A 166 -10.49 4.01 -5.73
N ALA A 167 -11.01 3.05 -6.50
CA ALA A 167 -10.93 1.63 -6.15
C ALA A 167 -9.47 1.12 -6.26
N GLU A 168 -8.73 1.59 -7.26
CA GLU A 168 -7.30 1.30 -7.41
C GLU A 168 -6.48 1.85 -6.23
N ASP A 169 -6.64 3.14 -5.92
CA ASP A 169 -5.96 3.79 -4.81
C ASP A 169 -6.30 3.10 -3.48
N ALA A 170 -7.57 2.74 -3.26
CA ALA A 170 -7.96 1.99 -2.07
C ALA A 170 -7.23 0.64 -1.97
N GLN A 171 -7.00 -0.04 -3.11
CA GLN A 171 -6.25 -1.30 -3.14
C GLN A 171 -4.77 -1.07 -2.80
N GLU A 172 -4.13 -0.09 -3.43
CA GLU A 172 -2.71 0.25 -3.21
C GLU A 172 -2.43 0.74 -1.79
N LEU A 173 -3.39 1.44 -1.19
CA LEU A 173 -3.29 1.92 0.19
C LEU A 173 -3.66 0.83 1.23
N HIS A 174 -3.97 -0.39 0.79
CA HIS A 174 -4.43 -1.50 1.63
C HIS A 174 -5.70 -1.17 2.44
N LEU A 175 -6.56 -0.32 1.90
CA LEU A 175 -7.81 0.15 2.49
C LEU A 175 -9.07 -0.45 1.83
N ALA A 176 -8.94 -1.08 0.66
CA ALA A 176 -10.07 -1.60 -0.11
C ALA A 176 -10.97 -2.57 0.66
N THR A 177 -10.40 -3.36 1.58
CA THR A 177 -11.15 -4.32 2.41
C THR A 177 -11.68 -3.72 3.72
N LYS A 178 -11.45 -2.43 4.00
CA LYS A 178 -12.14 -1.76 5.11
C LYS A 178 -13.61 -1.65 4.82
N LYS A 179 -14.44 -2.07 5.77
CA LYS A 179 -15.91 -2.07 5.69
C LYS A 179 -16.52 -0.88 4.95
N ILE A 180 -16.13 0.35 5.32
CA ILE A 180 -16.68 1.57 4.71
C ILE A 180 -16.33 1.70 3.23
N PHE A 181 -15.09 1.37 2.84
CA PHE A 181 -14.63 1.45 1.45
C PHE A 181 -15.04 0.23 0.64
N ALA A 182 -15.02 -0.97 1.24
CA ALA A 182 -15.40 -2.22 0.58
C ALA A 182 -16.83 -2.16 0.01
N GLN A 183 -17.78 -1.59 0.76
CA GLN A 183 -19.16 -1.43 0.26
C GLN A 183 -19.25 -0.45 -0.92
N VAL A 184 -18.52 0.68 -0.84
CA VAL A 184 -18.46 1.67 -1.92
C VAL A 184 -17.84 1.06 -3.17
N ILE A 185 -16.69 0.40 -3.02
CA ILE A 185 -15.96 -0.26 -4.12
C ILE A 185 -16.82 -1.34 -4.74
N ARG A 186 -17.46 -2.20 -3.94
CA ARG A 186 -18.40 -3.22 -4.43
C ARG A 186 -19.48 -2.58 -5.30
N THR A 187 -20.10 -1.52 -4.79
CA THR A 187 -21.22 -0.85 -5.48
C THR A 187 -20.77 -0.18 -6.77
N TRP A 188 -19.62 0.50 -6.77
CA TRP A 188 -19.11 1.17 -7.96
C TRP A 188 -18.58 0.20 -9.00
N LEU A 189 -17.82 -0.81 -8.61
CA LEU A 189 -17.24 -1.76 -9.56
C LEU A 189 -18.26 -2.79 -10.10
N THR A 190 -19.48 -2.85 -9.57
CA THR A 190 -20.59 -3.58 -10.23
C THR A 190 -21.22 -2.81 -11.40
N ASP A 191 -20.95 -1.50 -11.51
CA ASP A 191 -21.31 -0.72 -12.70
C ASP A 191 -20.31 -1.05 -13.83
N GLU A 192 -20.83 -1.51 -14.97
CA GLU A 192 -20.01 -1.94 -16.11
C GLU A 192 -19.12 -0.82 -16.66
N LYS A 193 -19.53 0.46 -16.56
CA LYS A 193 -18.67 1.58 -17.00
C LYS A 193 -17.46 1.75 -16.09
N VAL A 194 -17.66 1.65 -14.78
CA VAL A 194 -16.57 1.78 -13.78
C VAL A 194 -15.62 0.59 -13.89
N LYS A 195 -16.18 -0.63 -14.01
CA LYS A 195 -15.40 -1.84 -14.21
C LYS A 195 -14.55 -1.78 -15.49
N ALA A 196 -15.15 -1.34 -16.61
CA ALA A 196 -14.41 -1.17 -17.86
C ALA A 196 -13.29 -0.15 -17.71
N ALA A 197 -13.55 0.99 -17.07
CA ALA A 197 -12.53 2.00 -16.78
C ALA A 197 -11.40 1.42 -15.91
N PHE A 198 -11.73 0.67 -14.86
CA PHE A 198 -10.74 0.00 -14.01
C PHE A 198 -9.86 -0.95 -14.84
N ILE A 199 -10.46 -1.84 -15.63
CA ILE A 199 -9.71 -2.82 -16.42
C ILE A 199 -8.80 -2.14 -17.46
N ASN A 200 -9.27 -1.06 -18.08
CA ASN A 200 -8.54 -0.37 -19.15
C ASN A 200 -7.34 0.45 -18.62
N TYR A 201 -7.47 1.07 -17.46
CA TYR A 201 -6.46 2.00 -16.94
C TYR A 201 -5.56 1.41 -15.85
N THR A 202 -5.89 0.23 -15.33
CA THR A 202 -5.11 -0.43 -14.27
C THR A 202 -4.12 -1.42 -14.87
N THR A 203 -2.85 -1.37 -14.43
CA THR A 203 -1.87 -2.40 -14.81
C THR A 203 -2.33 -3.78 -14.29
N GLY A 204 -2.40 -4.78 -15.18
CA GLY A 204 -2.94 -6.11 -14.87
C GLY A 204 -4.46 -6.24 -15.02
N GLY A 205 -5.17 -5.15 -15.36
CA GLY A 205 -6.55 -5.11 -15.82
C GLY A 205 -7.51 -6.09 -15.14
N GLU A 206 -7.99 -7.08 -15.91
CA GLU A 206 -8.97 -8.08 -15.47
C GLU A 206 -8.51 -8.93 -14.28
N GLU A 207 -7.24 -9.32 -14.23
CA GLU A 207 -6.73 -10.13 -13.12
C GLU A 207 -6.79 -9.33 -11.82
N ARG A 208 -6.33 -8.08 -11.86
CA ARG A 208 -6.34 -7.18 -10.70
C ARG A 208 -7.78 -6.86 -10.27
N TYR A 209 -8.70 -6.66 -11.22
CA TYR A 209 -10.13 -6.52 -10.94
C TYR A 209 -10.70 -7.74 -10.21
N ARG A 210 -10.45 -8.96 -10.72
CA ARG A 210 -10.96 -10.20 -10.12
C ARG A 210 -10.44 -10.39 -8.69
N ASN A 211 -9.14 -10.15 -8.49
CA ASN A 211 -8.51 -10.26 -7.18
C ASN A 211 -9.11 -9.24 -6.19
N LEU A 212 -9.22 -7.97 -6.60
CA LEU A 212 -9.81 -6.91 -5.80
C LEU A 212 -11.27 -7.25 -5.42
N MET A 213 -12.09 -7.60 -6.40
CA MET A 213 -13.50 -7.89 -6.19
C MET A 213 -13.70 -9.12 -5.28
N SER A 214 -12.87 -10.15 -5.43
CA SER A 214 -12.86 -11.32 -4.53
C SER A 214 -12.62 -10.89 -3.08
N SER A 215 -11.59 -10.10 -2.82
CA SER A 215 -11.28 -9.60 -1.47
C SER A 215 -12.36 -8.69 -0.91
N VAL A 216 -12.93 -7.81 -1.73
CA VAL A 216 -14.01 -6.90 -1.34
C VAL A 216 -15.29 -7.66 -1.00
N LEU A 217 -15.71 -8.61 -1.83
CA LEU A 217 -16.90 -9.43 -1.59
C LEU A 217 -16.75 -10.28 -0.33
N TRP A 218 -15.56 -10.84 -0.09
CA TRP A 218 -15.28 -11.56 1.15
C TRP A 218 -15.43 -10.64 2.37
N ALA A 219 -14.82 -9.44 2.34
CA ALA A 219 -14.90 -8.48 3.43
C ALA A 219 -16.35 -8.05 3.73
N VAL A 220 -17.13 -7.76 2.67
CA VAL A 220 -18.55 -7.40 2.79
C VAL A 220 -19.40 -8.55 3.34
N ARG A 221 -19.11 -9.80 2.97
CA ARG A 221 -19.86 -10.99 3.43
C ARG A 221 -19.64 -11.29 4.90
N VAL A 222 -18.39 -11.28 5.36
CA VAL A 222 -18.04 -11.55 6.77
C VAL A 222 -18.81 -10.62 7.71
N ASP A 223 -18.99 -9.37 7.32
CA ASP A 223 -19.75 -8.38 8.08
C ASP A 223 -21.24 -8.71 8.27
N HIS A 224 -21.86 -9.46 7.36
CA HIS A 224 -23.28 -9.83 7.46
C HIS A 224 -23.52 -11.00 8.44
N ASN A 225 -22.51 -11.82 8.70
CA ASN A 225 -22.61 -13.01 9.54
C ASN A 225 -22.25 -12.75 11.02
N ILE A 226 -21.83 -11.54 11.38
CA ILE A 226 -21.39 -11.17 12.75
C ILE A 226 -22.46 -10.32 13.48
N LYS A 227 -23.66 -10.16 12.90
CA LYS A 227 -24.81 -9.53 13.55
C LYS A 227 -25.71 -10.57 14.22
#